data_AF-A0A952JNH7-F1
#
_entry.id   AF-A0A952JNH7-F1
#
_cell.length_a   1.000
_cell.length_b   1.000
_cell.length_c   1.000
_cell.angle_alpha   90.00
_cell.angle_beta   90.00
_cell.angle_gamma   90.00
#
_symmetry.space_group_name_H-M   'P 1'
#
loop_
_entity.id
_entity.type
_entity.pdbx_description
1 polymer ?
#
loop_
_entity_poly.entity_id
_entity_poly.type
_entity_poly.pdbx_seq_one_letter_code
_entity_poly.pdbx_strand_id
1 'polypeptide(L)'
;MTGNRIFTKQLMGLDYRVWRTMLIISIISLGLLSYTLIDSKKCEPVNFLIKTIVQHTDGVYNTGETLSFVSSSSKFETTWDFGDNTAKITGQYVTHIYKTAGEYRISASTGTGCETIQGIQVVEPVASAQDDNNVVTGQEIVGPSSTVTGKEEMFTCMVTAKSYDWSISNYPKMNQQGSTAKFQFPTPGKYLVQVTLDSDRTKRYTKEINVEAMPVAPSVTPDEVKPLIPETVQPLPSPTDSKNIKITDDIFKGYLGKVVDKKMTAADFDNYLCYKGDTKVILNGELMTFNAMCEEISGKKRRKLLIGKKKIKIEMAEMRRDKDGCVNIIEVKYH
;
A
#
# COMPACT_ATOMS: atom_id res chain seq x y z
N MET A 1 20.76 16.50 108.78
CA MET A 1 19.80 15.50 108.27
C MET A 1 18.81 16.22 107.37
N THR A 2 18.98 16.14 106.05
CA THR A 2 17.97 16.59 105.08
C THR A 2 18.16 15.79 103.79
N GLY A 3 17.52 14.62 103.73
CA GLY A 3 17.46 13.82 102.52
C GLY A 3 16.45 14.43 101.56
N ASN A 4 16.93 15.06 100.50
CA ASN A 4 16.11 15.49 99.37
C ASN A 4 15.48 14.25 98.73
N ARG A 5 14.17 14.06 98.91
CA ARG A 5 13.37 13.14 98.10
C ARG A 5 13.25 13.75 96.70
N ILE A 6 14.25 13.48 95.86
CA ILE A 6 14.15 13.71 94.43
C ILE A 6 13.09 12.73 93.94
N PHE A 7 11.88 13.22 93.67
CA PHE A 7 10.85 12.47 92.97
C PHE A 7 11.38 12.14 91.57
N THR A 8 12.13 11.04 91.44
CA THR A 8 12.35 10.38 90.17
C THR A 8 10.98 9.88 89.74
N LYS A 9 10.28 10.65 88.92
CA LYS A 9 9.02 10.27 88.29
C LYS A 9 9.36 9.08 87.38
N GLN A 10 9.42 7.88 87.93
CA GLN A 10 9.68 6.65 87.19
C GLN A 10 8.34 6.05 86.82
N LEU A 11 8.15 5.78 85.54
CA LEU A 11 6.96 5.14 84.99
C LEU A 11 7.41 3.82 84.34
N MET A 12 6.81 2.70 84.75
CA MET A 12 7.16 1.35 84.28
C MET A 12 8.67 1.02 84.41
N GLY A 13 9.32 1.47 85.49
CA GLY A 13 10.73 1.19 85.75
C GLY A 13 11.74 2.06 84.99
N LEU A 14 11.27 3.03 84.18
CA LEU A 14 12.12 3.97 83.43
C LEU A 14 11.89 5.42 83.90
N ASP A 15 12.96 6.23 83.90
CA ASP A 15 12.88 7.66 84.22
C ASP A 15 11.97 8.40 83.23
N TYR A 16 11.12 9.29 83.72
CA TYR A 16 10.22 10.12 82.91
C TYR A 16 10.96 10.91 81.81
N ARG A 17 12.22 11.30 82.02
CA ARG A 17 13.04 11.94 80.98
C ARG A 17 13.28 11.00 79.80
N VAL A 18 13.45 9.70 80.05
CA VAL A 18 13.61 8.67 79.00
C VAL A 18 12.31 8.44 78.26
N TRP A 19 11.19 8.38 78.98
CA TRP A 19 9.86 8.33 78.35
C TRP A 19 9.59 9.54 77.48
N ARG A 20 9.97 10.75 77.93
CA ARG A 20 9.85 11.97 77.14
C ARG A 20 10.67 11.90 75.85
N THR A 21 11.90 11.40 75.91
CA THR A 21 12.73 11.24 74.71
C THR A 21 12.18 10.17 73.76
N MET A 22 11.70 9.03 74.28
CA MET A 22 11.08 7.97 73.47
C MET A 22 9.83 8.46 72.75
N LEU A 23 8.99 9.25 73.44
CA LEU A 23 7.77 9.81 72.85
C LEU A 23 8.09 10.87 71.78
N ILE A 24 9.09 11.73 72.01
CA ILE A 24 9.56 12.70 71.00
C ILE A 24 10.10 11.97 69.76
N ILE A 25 10.94 10.95 69.93
CA ILE A 25 11.50 10.17 68.82
C ILE A 25 10.39 9.43 68.06
N SER A 26 9.41 8.87 68.77
CA SER A 26 8.25 8.22 68.17
C SER A 26 7.44 9.20 67.30
N ILE A 27 7.15 10.40 67.81
CA ILE A 27 6.44 11.44 67.05
C ILE A 27 7.24 11.88 65.82
N ILE A 28 8.55 12.07 65.94
CA ILE A 28 9.42 12.42 64.80
C ILE A 28 9.41 11.28 63.77
N SER A 29 9.50 10.02 64.22
CA SER A 29 9.47 8.86 63.33
C SER A 29 8.13 8.73 62.59
N LEU A 30 7.00 8.99 63.26
CA LEU A 30 5.67 9.06 62.65
C LEU A 30 5.52 10.25 61.71
N GLY A 31 6.16 11.38 62.02
CA GLY A 31 6.26 12.54 61.14
C GLY A 31 7.03 12.24 59.86
N LEU A 32 8.18 11.58 59.97
CA LEU A 32 8.97 11.15 58.82
C LEU A 32 8.22 10.06 58.01
N LEU A 33 7.59 9.10 58.68
CA LEU A 33 6.78 8.07 58.03
C LEU A 33 5.59 8.71 57.29
N SER A 34 4.84 9.62 57.93
CA SER A 34 3.74 10.33 57.28
C SER A 34 4.20 11.20 56.12
N TYR A 35 5.34 11.89 56.24
CA TYR A 35 5.95 12.61 55.13
C TYR A 35 6.25 11.68 53.96
N THR A 36 6.87 10.51 54.20
CA THR A 36 7.14 9.52 53.15
C THR A 36 5.86 8.96 52.51
N LEU A 37 4.78 8.84 53.29
CA LEU A 37 3.48 8.36 52.79
C LEU A 37 2.68 9.43 52.01
N ILE A 38 2.90 10.72 52.28
CA ILE A 38 2.23 11.83 51.58
C ILE A 38 2.94 12.18 50.27
N ASP A 39 4.28 12.12 50.24
CA ASP A 39 5.08 12.39 49.03
C ASP A 39 5.04 11.23 48.01
N SER A 40 4.41 10.12 48.40
CA SER A 40 4.01 9.05 47.50
C SER A 40 2.89 9.57 46.58
N LYS A 41 3.27 10.30 45.51
CA LYS A 41 2.34 10.66 44.43
C LYS A 41 1.58 9.40 44.02
N LYS A 42 0.27 9.36 44.27
CA LYS A 42 -0.59 8.26 43.84
C LYS A 42 -0.58 8.25 42.31
N CYS A 43 0.33 7.48 41.73
CA CYS A 43 0.35 7.26 40.29
C CYS A 43 -0.77 6.30 39.94
N GLU A 44 -1.80 6.83 39.32
CA GLU A 44 -2.76 6.01 38.59
C GLU A 44 -2.12 5.67 37.24
N PRO A 45 -1.83 4.39 36.96
CA PRO A 45 -1.19 4.00 35.70
C PRO A 45 -2.09 4.38 34.53
N VAL A 46 -1.48 4.97 33.50
CA VAL A 46 -2.20 5.29 32.26
C VAL A 46 -2.29 4.01 31.47
N ASN A 47 -3.49 3.43 31.38
CA ASN A 47 -3.73 2.33 30.47
C ASN A 47 -3.90 2.89 29.05
N PHE A 48 -3.37 2.17 28.07
CA PHE A 48 -3.59 2.50 26.68
C PHE A 48 -3.81 1.26 25.84
N LEU A 49 -4.47 1.47 24.71
CA LEU A 49 -4.77 0.43 23.75
C LEU A 49 -4.13 0.78 22.41
N ILE A 50 -3.53 -0.22 21.78
CA ILE A 50 -3.00 -0.14 20.43
C ILE A 50 -4.06 -0.72 19.49
N LYS A 51 -4.59 0.10 18.59
CA LYS A 51 -5.55 -0.30 17.57
C LYS A 51 -4.85 -0.36 16.21
N THR A 52 -5.15 -1.43 15.48
CA THR A 52 -4.56 -1.72 14.17
C THR A 52 -5.68 -2.03 13.17
N ILE A 53 -5.35 -1.95 11.89
CA ILE A 53 -6.27 -2.34 10.81
C ILE A 53 -6.10 -3.84 10.53
N VAL A 54 -4.91 -4.39 10.77
CA VAL A 54 -4.57 -5.80 10.58
C VAL A 54 -4.78 -6.56 11.90
N GLN A 55 -5.33 -7.78 11.83
CA GLN A 55 -5.45 -8.63 13.01
C GLN A 55 -4.07 -9.17 13.40
N HIS A 56 -3.57 -8.73 14.54
CA HIS A 56 -2.29 -9.13 15.10
C HIS A 56 -2.49 -9.93 16.38
N THR A 57 -1.60 -10.89 16.64
CA THR A 57 -1.44 -11.46 17.98
C THR A 57 -0.94 -10.37 18.92
N ASP A 58 -1.48 -10.32 20.14
CA ASP A 58 -1.16 -9.27 21.13
C ASP A 58 0.34 -8.99 21.22
N GLY A 59 0.73 -7.76 20.87
CA GLY A 59 2.10 -7.27 21.01
C GLY A 59 3.04 -7.50 19.83
N VAL A 60 2.60 -8.08 18.71
CA VAL A 60 3.43 -8.26 17.49
C VAL A 60 2.81 -7.53 16.30
N TYR A 61 3.53 -6.57 15.72
CA TYR A 61 3.06 -5.70 14.63
C TYR A 61 4.01 -5.74 13.44
N ASN A 62 3.55 -5.29 12.27
CA ASN A 62 4.38 -5.27 11.06
C ASN A 62 5.06 -3.91 10.84
N THR A 63 6.27 -3.92 10.28
CA THR A 63 6.92 -2.70 9.78
C THR A 63 6.07 -2.01 8.73
N GLY A 64 5.96 -0.69 8.79
CA GLY A 64 5.22 0.12 7.83
C GLY A 64 3.72 0.19 8.05
N GLU A 65 3.17 -0.49 9.07
CA GLU A 65 1.77 -0.33 9.47
C GLU A 65 1.56 0.94 10.31
N THR A 66 0.42 1.60 10.12
CA THR A 66 -0.04 2.70 10.98
C THR A 66 -0.71 2.15 12.23
N LEU A 67 -0.03 2.26 13.36
CA LEU A 67 -0.56 1.88 14.67
C LEU A 67 -1.24 3.10 15.32
N SER A 68 -2.44 2.91 15.85
CA SER A 68 -3.20 3.95 16.55
C SER A 68 -3.19 3.73 18.04
N PHE A 69 -2.69 4.70 18.80
CA PHE A 69 -2.57 4.64 20.26
C PHE A 69 -3.66 5.47 20.91
N VAL A 70 -4.39 4.86 21.83
CA VAL A 70 -5.51 5.49 22.53
C VAL A 70 -5.27 5.42 24.03
N SER A 71 -5.10 6.58 24.67
CA SER A 71 -5.01 6.69 26.13
C SER A 71 -6.39 6.57 26.77
N SER A 72 -6.50 5.78 27.85
CA SER A 72 -7.73 5.70 28.66
C SER A 72 -7.90 6.90 29.60
N SER A 73 -6.85 7.72 29.77
CA SER A 73 -6.89 8.89 30.63
C SER A 73 -7.52 10.07 29.91
N SER A 74 -8.71 10.50 30.36
CA SER A 74 -9.42 11.66 29.81
C SER A 74 -9.06 12.98 30.50
N LYS A 75 -8.31 12.93 31.61
CA LYS A 75 -8.07 14.09 32.49
C LYS A 75 -6.77 14.84 32.21
N PHE A 76 -5.80 14.21 31.55
CA PHE A 76 -4.48 14.79 31.32
C PHE A 76 -3.99 14.47 29.91
N GLU A 77 -3.29 15.41 29.29
CA GLU A 77 -2.57 15.14 28.04
C GLU A 77 -1.51 14.06 28.27
N THR A 78 -1.48 13.07 27.37
CA THR A 78 -0.50 11.99 27.38
C THR A 78 0.59 12.30 26.36
N THR A 79 1.85 12.26 26.81
CA THR A 79 3.03 12.37 25.96
C THR A 79 3.55 10.97 25.68
N TRP A 80 3.74 10.67 24.40
CA TRP A 80 4.13 9.38 23.88
C TRP A 80 5.57 9.42 23.39
N ASP A 81 6.31 8.38 23.76
CA ASP A 81 7.64 8.07 23.26
C ASP A 81 7.61 6.64 22.70
N PHE A 82 7.95 6.48 21.42
CA PHE A 82 7.82 5.20 20.71
C PHE A 82 9.08 4.34 20.78
N GLY A 83 10.17 4.85 21.39
CA GLY A 83 11.41 4.09 21.57
C GLY A 83 12.21 3.81 20.28
N ASP A 84 11.85 4.45 19.16
CA ASP A 84 12.52 4.34 17.86
C ASP A 84 13.35 5.59 17.49
N ASN A 85 13.61 6.46 18.48
CA ASN A 85 14.26 7.77 18.35
C ASN A 85 13.45 8.83 17.58
N THR A 86 12.16 8.60 17.37
CA THR A 86 11.28 9.64 16.81
C THR A 86 10.91 10.70 17.85
N ALA A 87 10.44 11.85 17.36
CA ALA A 87 10.03 12.93 18.23
C ALA A 87 8.82 12.51 19.08
N LYS A 88 8.81 12.92 20.36
CA LYS A 88 7.69 12.67 21.26
C LYS A 88 6.44 13.39 20.77
N ILE A 89 5.30 12.72 20.86
CA ILE A 89 4.01 13.25 20.41
C ILE A 89 3.10 13.41 21.62
N THR A 90 2.39 14.52 21.72
CA THR A 90 1.41 14.75 22.79
C THR A 90 0.00 14.66 22.23
N GLY A 91 -0.87 13.90 22.88
CA GLY A 91 -2.27 13.74 22.49
C GLY A 91 -2.95 12.54 23.12
N GLN A 92 -4.28 12.54 23.18
CA GLN A 92 -5.05 11.39 23.66
C GLN A 92 -5.15 10.27 22.61
N TYR A 93 -5.18 10.66 21.34
CA TYR A 93 -5.22 9.79 20.16
C TYR A 93 -4.04 10.16 19.27
N VAL A 94 -3.09 9.26 19.12
CA VAL A 94 -1.91 9.47 18.27
C VAL A 94 -1.69 8.29 17.34
N THR A 95 -1.10 8.52 16.18
CA THR A 95 -0.73 7.47 15.24
C THR A 95 0.77 7.45 15.03
N HIS A 96 1.35 6.27 14.85
CA HIS A 96 2.78 6.09 14.61
C HIS A 96 3.05 4.96 13.61
N ILE A 97 4.19 5.05 12.92
CA ILE A 97 4.63 4.06 11.93
C ILE A 97 6.09 3.69 12.22
N TYR A 98 6.33 2.40 12.50
CA TYR A 98 7.68 1.87 12.68
C TYR A 98 8.27 1.47 11.33
N LYS A 99 9.43 2.04 10.98
CA LYS A 99 10.10 1.81 9.69
C LYS A 99 11.01 0.59 9.68
N THR A 100 11.50 0.19 10.85
CA THR A 100 12.47 -0.87 11.02
C THR A 100 11.90 -1.94 11.94
N ALA A 101 12.24 -3.20 11.68
CA ALA A 101 11.89 -4.29 12.56
C ALA A 101 12.78 -4.25 13.81
N GLY A 102 12.21 -4.62 14.95
CA GLY A 102 12.88 -4.59 16.24
C GLY A 102 11.89 -4.61 17.41
N GLU A 103 12.44 -4.75 18.60
CA GLU A 103 11.68 -4.58 19.83
C GLU A 103 11.61 -3.08 20.16
N TYR A 104 10.39 -2.58 20.39
CA TYR A 104 10.18 -1.19 20.77
C TYR A 104 9.50 -1.11 22.14
N ARG A 105 9.92 -0.13 22.93
CA ARG A 105 9.32 0.16 24.23
C ARG A 105 8.60 1.49 24.13
N ILE A 106 7.28 1.41 24.18
CA ILE A 106 6.41 2.58 24.10
C ILE A 106 6.18 3.10 25.50
N SER A 107 6.54 4.34 25.73
CA SER A 107 6.31 5.05 26.97
C SER A 107 5.17 6.06 26.80
N ALA A 108 4.15 5.94 27.65
CA ALA A 108 3.06 6.88 27.78
C ALA A 108 3.19 7.59 29.13
N SER A 109 3.51 8.88 29.10
CA SER A 109 3.69 9.70 30.30
C SER A 109 2.61 10.76 30.40
N THR A 110 2.03 10.93 31.59
CA THR A 110 1.14 12.07 31.86
C THR A 110 1.91 13.17 32.59
N GLY A 111 1.47 14.42 32.46
CA GLY A 111 2.11 15.59 33.10
C GLY A 111 2.22 15.53 34.63
N THR A 112 1.64 14.52 35.28
CA THR A 112 1.79 14.23 36.71
C THR A 112 3.08 13.47 37.06
N GLY A 113 3.83 12.99 36.07
CA GLY A 113 5.09 12.26 36.21
C GLY A 113 4.94 10.73 36.20
N CYS A 114 3.75 10.21 35.91
CA CYS A 114 3.51 8.77 35.83
C CYS A 114 3.71 8.28 34.40
N GLU A 115 4.50 7.23 34.25
CA GLU A 115 4.91 6.63 32.98
C GLU A 115 4.48 5.17 32.93
N THR A 116 3.80 4.79 31.85
CA THR A 116 3.49 3.39 31.53
C THR A 116 4.34 2.97 30.35
N ILE A 117 5.05 1.84 30.49
CA ILE A 117 5.89 1.30 29.42
C ILE A 117 5.27 -0.01 28.91
N GLN A 118 5.03 -0.12 27.61
CA GLN A 118 4.61 -1.34 26.94
C GLN A 118 5.62 -1.75 25.89
N GLY A 119 6.08 -3.01 25.96
CA GLY A 119 6.92 -3.60 24.93
C GLY A 119 6.09 -4.11 23.77
N ILE A 120 6.52 -3.81 22.55
CA ILE A 120 5.97 -4.37 21.33
C ILE A 120 7.09 -4.94 20.45
N GLN A 121 6.75 -5.93 19.65
CA GLN A 121 7.61 -6.51 18.63
C GLN A 121 7.16 -5.99 17.28
N VAL A 122 8.04 -5.34 16.56
CA VAL A 122 7.79 -4.99 15.16
C VAL A 122 8.60 -5.94 14.31
N VAL A 123 7.93 -6.77 13.54
CA VAL A 123 8.56 -7.71 12.61
C VAL A 123 8.43 -7.19 11.20
N GLU A 124 9.39 -7.52 10.34
CA GLU A 124 9.14 -7.40 8.92
C GLU A 124 7.96 -8.31 8.56
N PRO A 125 7.09 -7.92 7.61
CA PRO A 125 5.99 -8.77 7.20
C PRO A 125 6.56 -10.09 6.67
N VAL A 126 6.45 -11.13 7.50
CA VAL A 126 6.88 -12.47 7.14
C VAL A 126 5.91 -12.93 6.06
N ALA A 127 6.41 -13.16 4.85
CA ALA A 127 5.66 -13.85 3.81
C ALA A 127 5.15 -15.17 4.42
N SER A 128 3.84 -15.26 4.63
CA SER A 128 3.21 -16.29 5.45
C SER A 128 3.59 -17.70 4.98
N ALA A 129 4.37 -18.42 5.79
CA ALA A 129 4.54 -19.86 5.69
C ALA A 129 3.96 -20.54 6.95
N GLN A 130 2.83 -21.21 6.72
CA GLN A 130 2.12 -22.27 7.49
C GLN A 130 1.64 -21.95 8.93
N ASP A 131 0.52 -22.47 9.44
CA ASP A 131 -0.13 -23.76 9.20
C ASP A 131 -1.62 -23.73 9.59
N ASP A 132 -2.48 -24.44 8.85
CA ASP A 132 -3.20 -25.64 9.30
C ASP A 132 -4.52 -25.89 8.51
N ASN A 133 -4.65 -27.14 8.05
CA ASN A 133 -5.78 -27.82 7.39
C ASN A 133 -6.10 -27.53 5.91
N ASN A 134 -5.48 -28.36 5.08
CA ASN A 134 -5.84 -28.77 3.72
C ASN A 134 -5.87 -27.66 2.66
N VAL A 135 -4.69 -27.09 2.38
CA VAL A 135 -4.43 -26.38 1.13
C VAL A 135 -3.91 -27.41 0.14
N VAL A 136 -4.75 -27.81 -0.81
CA VAL A 136 -4.29 -28.61 -1.96
C VAL A 136 -3.46 -27.67 -2.84
N THR A 137 -2.17 -27.99 -2.94
CA THR A 137 -1.17 -27.12 -3.56
C THR A 137 -1.26 -27.16 -5.10
N GLY A 138 -1.67 -26.03 -5.69
CA GLY A 138 -1.02 -25.43 -6.85
C GLY A 138 -1.34 -25.94 -8.26
N GLN A 139 -2.12 -27.01 -8.47
CA GLN A 139 -2.42 -27.52 -9.82
C GLN A 139 -3.73 -26.98 -10.40
N GLU A 140 -4.53 -26.32 -9.57
CA GLU A 140 -5.91 -25.95 -9.88
C GLU A 140 -6.07 -24.48 -10.30
N ILE A 141 -5.07 -23.62 -10.06
CA ILE A 141 -5.09 -22.20 -10.47
C ILE A 141 -4.22 -21.97 -11.71
N VAL A 142 -4.85 -21.67 -12.85
CA VAL A 142 -4.19 -21.30 -14.10
C VAL A 142 -3.95 -19.80 -14.13
N GLY A 143 -2.72 -19.39 -14.44
CA GLY A 143 -2.28 -17.98 -14.43
C GLY A 143 -0.75 -17.86 -14.51
N PRO A 144 -0.21 -16.65 -14.72
CA PRO A 144 1.22 -16.41 -14.82
C PRO A 144 1.94 -16.60 -13.48
N SER A 145 3.20 -17.07 -13.54
CA SER A 145 4.10 -17.21 -12.38
C SER A 145 5.08 -16.04 -12.24
N SER A 146 5.16 -15.16 -13.25
CA SER A 146 5.93 -13.91 -13.20
C SER A 146 5.25 -12.80 -14.01
N THR A 147 5.42 -11.54 -13.59
CA THR A 147 4.91 -10.34 -14.29
C THR A 147 5.73 -9.09 -13.92
N VAL A 148 5.38 -7.94 -14.49
CA VAL A 148 5.99 -6.64 -14.17
C VAL A 148 5.01 -5.76 -13.39
N THR A 149 5.56 -4.87 -12.58
CA THR A 149 4.81 -3.92 -11.75
C THR A 149 3.79 -3.14 -12.59
N GLY A 150 2.53 -3.11 -12.13
CA GLY A 150 1.44 -2.36 -12.75
C GLY A 150 0.75 -3.04 -13.94
N LYS A 151 1.12 -4.27 -14.30
CA LYS A 151 0.42 -5.08 -15.32
C LYS A 151 -0.76 -5.83 -14.69
N GLU A 152 -1.91 -5.84 -15.39
CA GLU A 152 -3.08 -6.65 -14.99
C GLU A 152 -2.89 -8.09 -15.46
N GLU A 153 -2.98 -9.03 -14.53
CA GLU A 153 -2.84 -10.46 -14.78
C GLU A 153 -4.11 -11.21 -14.38
N MET A 154 -4.48 -12.21 -15.18
CA MET A 154 -5.71 -12.99 -14.98
C MET A 154 -5.40 -14.37 -14.41
N PHE A 155 -6.21 -14.80 -13.45
CA PHE A 155 -6.15 -16.09 -12.80
C PHE A 155 -7.51 -16.80 -12.89
N THR A 156 -7.48 -18.10 -13.16
CA THR A 156 -8.68 -18.94 -13.32
C THR A 156 -8.56 -20.18 -12.47
N CYS A 157 -9.64 -20.57 -11.77
CA CYS A 157 -9.69 -21.84 -11.03
C CYS A 157 -10.29 -22.94 -11.91
N MET A 158 -9.63 -24.11 -11.96
CA MET A 158 -10.04 -25.29 -12.74
C MET A 158 -11.05 -26.17 -11.99
N VAL A 159 -11.27 -25.92 -10.70
CA VAL A 159 -12.20 -26.70 -9.86
C VAL A 159 -13.58 -26.07 -9.90
N THR A 160 -14.59 -26.86 -10.30
CA THR A 160 -15.98 -26.41 -10.35
C THR A 160 -16.56 -26.27 -8.94
N ALA A 161 -16.91 -25.05 -8.55
CA ALA A 161 -17.60 -24.69 -7.31
C ALA A 161 -18.80 -23.78 -7.56
N LYS A 162 -19.64 -23.59 -6.53
CA LYS A 162 -20.82 -22.70 -6.58
C LYS A 162 -20.42 -21.24 -6.38
N SER A 163 -19.41 -20.98 -5.56
CA SER A 163 -18.83 -19.64 -5.37
C SER A 163 -17.31 -19.69 -5.31
N TYR A 164 -16.69 -18.59 -5.70
CA TYR A 164 -15.25 -18.40 -5.71
C TYR A 164 -14.97 -17.05 -5.08
N ASP A 165 -14.16 -17.04 -4.02
CA ASP A 165 -13.71 -15.84 -3.33
C ASP A 165 -12.20 -15.75 -3.46
N TRP A 166 -11.72 -14.85 -4.31
CA TRP A 166 -10.30 -14.61 -4.54
C TRP A 166 -9.77 -13.52 -3.62
N SER A 167 -8.56 -13.73 -3.13
CA SER A 167 -7.86 -12.81 -2.23
C SER A 167 -6.36 -12.86 -2.49
N ILE A 168 -5.68 -11.73 -2.28
CA ILE A 168 -4.22 -11.68 -2.26
C ILE A 168 -3.77 -11.46 -0.82
N SER A 169 -2.90 -12.30 -0.29
CA SER A 169 -2.50 -12.29 1.14
C SER A 169 -2.01 -10.94 1.65
N ASN A 170 -1.42 -10.12 0.77
CA ASN A 170 -0.86 -8.81 1.10
C ASN A 170 -1.80 -7.63 0.73
N TYR A 171 -2.93 -7.88 0.06
CA TYR A 171 -3.84 -6.84 -0.46
C TYR A 171 -5.32 -7.25 -0.32
N PRO A 172 -5.89 -7.22 0.90
CA PRO A 172 -7.28 -7.63 1.13
C PRO A 172 -8.32 -6.72 0.46
N LYS A 173 -7.91 -5.53 0.00
CA LYS A 173 -8.78 -4.59 -0.73
C LYS A 173 -9.00 -4.99 -2.20
N MET A 174 -8.27 -5.97 -2.71
CA MET A 174 -8.35 -6.40 -4.11
C MET A 174 -9.21 -7.67 -4.28
N ASN A 175 -9.92 -8.11 -3.24
CA ASN A 175 -10.71 -9.33 -3.29
C ASN A 175 -11.75 -9.29 -4.42
N GLN A 176 -11.90 -10.42 -5.12
CA GLN A 176 -12.80 -10.55 -6.26
C GLN A 176 -13.60 -11.84 -6.17
N GLN A 177 -14.77 -11.85 -6.78
CA GLN A 177 -15.64 -13.02 -6.85
C GLN A 177 -15.85 -13.46 -8.29
N GLY A 178 -16.03 -14.77 -8.48
CA GLY A 178 -16.24 -15.37 -9.80
C GLY A 178 -15.16 -16.39 -10.16
N SER A 179 -15.41 -17.23 -11.16
CA SER A 179 -14.49 -18.31 -11.55
C SER A 179 -13.13 -17.82 -12.08
N THR A 180 -13.04 -16.54 -12.43
CA THR A 180 -11.82 -15.84 -12.87
C THR A 180 -11.63 -14.55 -12.08
N ALA A 181 -10.39 -14.20 -11.73
CA ALA A 181 -10.03 -12.94 -11.09
C ALA A 181 -8.89 -12.23 -11.84
N LYS A 182 -8.91 -10.90 -11.84
CA LYS A 182 -7.87 -10.08 -12.47
C LYS A 182 -7.17 -9.22 -11.44
N PHE A 183 -5.85 -9.30 -11.37
CA PHE A 183 -5.07 -8.60 -10.36
C PHE A 183 -4.00 -7.72 -11.00
N GLN A 184 -3.85 -6.50 -10.47
CA GLN A 184 -2.78 -5.58 -10.86
C GLN A 184 -1.88 -5.35 -9.67
N PHE A 185 -0.60 -5.71 -9.77
CA PHE A 185 0.33 -5.63 -8.66
C PHE A 185 1.09 -4.30 -8.70
N PRO A 186 0.82 -3.36 -7.77
CA PRO A 186 1.34 -1.99 -7.86
C PRO A 186 2.81 -1.86 -7.45
N THR A 187 3.37 -2.88 -6.80
CA THR A 187 4.76 -2.89 -6.35
C THR A 187 5.48 -4.16 -6.82
N PRO A 188 6.79 -4.10 -7.06
CA PRO A 188 7.57 -5.30 -7.28
C PRO A 188 7.63 -6.12 -5.98
N GLY A 189 7.61 -7.45 -6.10
CA GLY A 189 7.62 -8.34 -4.95
C GLY A 189 6.97 -9.69 -5.25
N LYS A 190 6.98 -10.58 -4.25
CA LYS A 190 6.31 -11.88 -4.31
C LYS A 190 4.88 -11.74 -3.79
N TYR A 191 3.93 -12.28 -4.54
CA TYR A 191 2.51 -12.25 -4.20
C TYR A 191 1.93 -13.66 -4.15
N LEU A 192 1.04 -13.90 -3.18
CA LEU A 192 0.28 -15.14 -3.06
C LEU A 192 -1.18 -14.86 -3.42
N VAL A 193 -1.62 -15.42 -4.55
CA VAL A 193 -3.01 -15.40 -4.99
C VAL A 193 -3.72 -16.61 -4.39
N GLN A 194 -4.82 -16.38 -3.69
CA GLN A 194 -5.61 -17.42 -3.02
C GLN A 194 -7.05 -17.39 -3.54
N VAL A 195 -7.65 -18.57 -3.74
CA VAL A 195 -9.09 -18.72 -3.99
C VAL A 195 -9.70 -19.65 -2.95
N THR A 196 -10.83 -19.23 -2.37
CA THR A 196 -11.66 -20.04 -1.46
C THR A 196 -12.93 -20.42 -2.20
N LEU A 197 -13.27 -21.71 -2.23
CA LEU A 197 -14.46 -22.22 -2.92
C LEU A 197 -15.62 -22.43 -1.94
N ASP A 198 -16.85 -22.15 -2.38
CA ASP A 198 -18.10 -22.37 -1.61
C ASP A 198 -18.13 -21.70 -0.23
N SER A 199 -17.32 -20.64 -0.03
CA SER A 199 -17.04 -20.04 1.29
C SER A 199 -16.55 -21.05 2.35
N ASP A 200 -16.09 -22.22 1.89
CA ASP A 200 -15.56 -23.30 2.70
C ASP A 200 -14.05 -23.11 2.87
N ARG A 201 -13.63 -22.86 4.11
CA ARG A 201 -12.22 -22.62 4.44
C ARG A 201 -11.34 -23.84 4.20
N THR A 202 -11.93 -25.04 4.06
CA THR A 202 -11.20 -26.28 3.74
C THR A 202 -10.94 -26.48 2.25
N LYS A 203 -11.58 -25.67 1.38
CA LYS A 203 -11.40 -25.71 -0.08
C LYS A 203 -10.66 -24.47 -0.57
N ARG A 204 -9.42 -24.32 -0.10
CA ARG A 204 -8.56 -23.18 -0.44
C ARG A 204 -7.40 -23.62 -1.29
N TYR A 205 -7.18 -22.89 -2.39
CA TYR A 205 -6.06 -23.10 -3.29
C TYR A 205 -5.23 -21.82 -3.36
N THR A 206 -3.91 -21.97 -3.50
CA THR A 206 -2.97 -20.84 -3.54
C THR A 206 -2.00 -20.97 -4.71
N LYS A 207 -1.53 -19.82 -5.22
CA LYS A 207 -0.54 -19.71 -6.28
C LYS A 207 0.36 -18.50 -6.08
N GLU A 208 1.66 -18.72 -6.22
CA GLU A 208 2.68 -17.66 -6.14
C GLU A 208 2.93 -17.00 -7.50
N ILE A 209 3.11 -15.68 -7.49
CA ILE A 209 3.56 -14.88 -8.64
C ILE A 209 4.67 -13.91 -8.23
N ASN A 210 5.73 -13.85 -9.04
CA ASN A 210 6.85 -12.92 -8.86
C ASN A 210 6.66 -11.65 -9.73
N VAL A 211 6.64 -10.48 -9.12
CA VAL A 211 6.45 -9.20 -9.82
C VAL A 211 7.77 -8.43 -9.84
N GLU A 212 8.28 -8.16 -11.04
CA GLU A 212 9.53 -7.45 -11.26
C GLU A 212 9.30 -5.95 -11.46
N ALA A 213 10.32 -5.13 -11.18
CA ALA A 213 10.27 -3.70 -11.40
C ALA A 213 10.36 -3.39 -12.91
N MET A 214 9.62 -2.38 -13.37
CA MET A 214 9.70 -1.95 -14.76
C MET A 214 11.08 -1.28 -15.01
N PRO A 215 11.80 -1.58 -16.11
CA PRO A 215 13.12 -1.04 -16.35
C PRO A 215 13.08 0.49 -16.60
N VAL A 216 13.82 1.25 -15.80
CA VAL A 216 13.94 2.71 -15.93
C VAL A 216 15.01 3.04 -16.98
N ALA A 217 14.66 3.76 -18.04
CA ALA A 217 15.59 4.20 -19.07
C ALA A 217 16.45 5.41 -18.60
N PRO A 218 17.73 5.53 -19.00
CA PRO A 218 18.61 6.63 -18.59
C PRO A 218 18.33 7.95 -19.34
N SER A 219 18.16 9.06 -18.60
CA SER A 219 17.97 10.42 -19.13
C SER A 219 19.25 11.00 -19.76
N VAL A 220 19.15 11.58 -20.97
CA VAL A 220 20.23 12.32 -21.66
C VAL A 220 19.90 13.81 -21.74
N THR A 221 20.88 14.66 -21.44
CA THR A 221 20.83 16.14 -21.43
C THR A 221 20.99 16.76 -22.84
N PRO A 222 20.38 17.93 -23.15
CA PRO A 222 20.41 18.52 -24.50
C PRO A 222 21.40 19.69 -24.64
N ASP A 223 22.30 19.64 -25.64
CA ASP A 223 23.14 20.77 -26.07
C ASP A 223 22.72 21.37 -27.44
N GLU A 224 22.48 22.67 -27.37
CA GLU A 224 22.72 23.81 -28.29
C GLU A 224 22.36 23.76 -29.80
N VAL A 225 21.50 24.72 -30.19
CA VAL A 225 20.98 25.01 -31.54
C VAL A 225 21.79 26.13 -32.23
N LYS A 226 22.06 26.01 -33.54
CA LYS A 226 22.37 27.16 -34.43
C LYS A 226 21.63 27.05 -35.77
N PRO A 227 21.06 28.14 -36.36
CA PRO A 227 20.06 28.04 -37.45
C PRO A 227 20.44 28.65 -38.83
N LEU A 228 19.59 28.32 -39.84
CA LEU A 228 19.31 28.90 -41.19
C LEU A 228 20.13 28.34 -42.38
N ILE A 229 19.56 27.88 -43.52
CA ILE A 229 18.72 28.54 -44.57
C ILE A 229 17.95 27.43 -45.39
N PRO A 230 16.83 27.72 -46.10
CA PRO A 230 15.86 26.71 -46.59
C PRO A 230 16.05 26.29 -48.06
N GLU A 231 15.86 25.00 -48.36
CA GLU A 231 15.65 24.52 -49.73
C GLU A 231 14.69 23.32 -49.78
N THR A 232 13.87 23.31 -50.83
CA THR A 232 12.59 22.59 -50.96
C THR A 232 12.77 21.27 -51.71
N VAL A 233 12.76 20.09 -51.06
CA VAL A 233 12.38 18.79 -51.67
C VAL A 233 11.91 17.78 -50.59
N GLN A 234 10.73 17.16 -50.77
CA GLN A 234 10.23 15.97 -50.04
C GLN A 234 10.47 14.70 -50.92
N PRO A 235 10.64 13.45 -50.41
CA PRO A 235 9.68 12.82 -49.48
C PRO A 235 10.16 11.72 -48.47
N LEU A 236 9.30 11.57 -47.44
CA LEU A 236 9.04 10.45 -46.51
C LEU A 236 9.88 10.31 -45.21
N PRO A 237 9.24 10.10 -44.03
CA PRO A 237 9.75 10.59 -42.75
C PRO A 237 10.13 9.49 -41.72
N SER A 238 11.11 9.80 -40.87
CA SER A 238 11.11 9.69 -39.40
C SER A 238 12.55 9.89 -38.87
N PRO A 239 12.76 10.30 -37.61
CA PRO A 239 11.80 10.63 -36.56
C PRO A 239 11.92 12.11 -36.14
N THR A 240 10.80 12.83 -36.08
CA THR A 240 10.78 14.13 -35.42
C THR A 240 10.54 13.89 -33.94
N ASP A 241 11.56 14.20 -33.14
CA ASP A 241 11.43 14.49 -31.72
C ASP A 241 10.25 15.41 -31.49
N SER A 242 9.35 15.00 -30.59
CA SER A 242 8.29 15.89 -30.14
C SER A 242 8.01 15.72 -28.66
N LYS A 243 8.53 16.66 -27.88
CA LYS A 243 7.82 17.11 -26.69
C LYS A 243 6.59 17.89 -27.16
N ASN A 244 5.43 17.26 -26.91
CA ASN A 244 4.09 17.82 -26.95
C ASN A 244 3.45 18.06 -28.35
N ILE A 245 3.36 17.01 -29.17
CA ILE A 245 2.40 16.97 -30.29
C ILE A 245 1.23 16.08 -29.90
N LYS A 246 0.06 16.70 -29.65
CA LYS A 246 -1.22 16.01 -29.76
C LYS A 246 -1.34 15.53 -31.21
N ILE A 247 -1.27 14.21 -31.42
CA ILE A 247 -1.44 13.59 -32.74
C ILE A 247 -2.75 14.06 -33.38
N THR A 248 -2.71 14.65 -34.57
CA THR A 248 -3.92 15.10 -35.28
C THR A 248 -4.59 13.93 -36.02
N ASP A 249 -5.88 14.07 -36.32
CA ASP A 249 -6.71 13.03 -36.93
C ASP A 249 -6.18 12.60 -38.32
N ASP A 250 -5.62 13.54 -39.07
CA ASP A 250 -4.96 13.25 -40.36
C ASP A 250 -3.68 12.41 -40.23
N ILE A 251 -2.87 12.69 -39.21
CA ILE A 251 -1.64 11.93 -38.93
C ILE A 251 -2.00 10.52 -38.48
N PHE A 252 -3.00 10.41 -37.59
CA PHE A 252 -3.50 9.12 -37.10
C PHE A 252 -4.07 8.25 -38.22
N LYS A 253 -4.85 8.85 -39.14
CA LYS A 253 -5.32 8.18 -40.37
C LYS A 253 -4.17 7.66 -41.22
N GLY A 254 -3.08 8.43 -41.35
CA GLY A 254 -1.86 8.01 -42.05
C GLY A 254 -1.19 6.80 -41.39
N TYR A 255 -1.12 6.77 -40.06
CA TYR A 255 -0.56 5.63 -39.32
C TYR A 255 -1.41 4.37 -39.45
N LEU A 256 -2.75 4.49 -39.40
CA LEU A 256 -3.61 3.33 -39.66
C LEU A 256 -3.44 2.79 -41.10
N GLY A 257 -3.15 3.65 -42.07
CA GLY A 257 -2.75 3.22 -43.42
C GLY A 257 -1.47 2.36 -43.40
N LYS A 258 -0.50 2.66 -42.53
CA LYS A 258 0.70 1.85 -42.33
C LYS A 258 0.40 0.51 -41.65
N VAL A 259 -0.63 0.43 -40.79
CA VAL A 259 -1.12 -0.84 -40.22
C VAL A 259 -1.70 -1.75 -41.31
N VAL A 260 -2.49 -1.19 -42.23
CA VAL A 260 -2.99 -1.93 -43.41
C VAL A 260 -1.83 -2.50 -44.24
N ASP A 261 -0.73 -1.75 -44.35
CA ASP A 261 0.49 -2.14 -45.03
C ASP A 261 1.41 -3.08 -44.23
N LYS A 262 1.04 -3.47 -43.00
CA LYS A 262 1.85 -4.26 -42.06
C LYS A 262 3.20 -3.63 -41.71
N LYS A 263 3.29 -2.30 -41.78
CA LYS A 263 4.47 -1.53 -41.40
C LYS A 263 4.42 -1.03 -39.96
N MET A 264 3.24 -1.06 -39.35
CA MET A 264 3.00 -0.69 -37.96
C MET A 264 2.06 -1.70 -37.32
N THR A 265 2.18 -1.83 -36.01
CA THR A 265 1.37 -2.70 -35.16
C THR A 265 0.62 -1.87 -34.14
N ALA A 266 -0.38 -2.46 -33.47
CA ALA A 266 -1.16 -1.74 -32.47
C ALA A 266 -0.30 -1.16 -31.33
N ALA A 267 0.79 -1.84 -30.97
CA ALA A 267 1.74 -1.40 -29.95
C ALA A 267 2.42 -0.06 -30.27
N ASP A 268 2.56 0.30 -31.56
CA ASP A 268 3.15 1.57 -31.98
C ASP A 268 2.25 2.78 -31.62
N PHE A 269 0.99 2.53 -31.25
CA PHE A 269 0.02 3.54 -30.88
C PHE A 269 -0.17 3.67 -29.36
N ASP A 270 0.46 2.82 -28.56
CA ASP A 270 0.26 2.76 -27.10
C ASP A 270 0.54 4.09 -26.39
N ASN A 271 1.42 4.93 -26.97
CA ASN A 271 1.77 6.24 -26.44
C ASN A 271 0.71 7.33 -26.74
N TYR A 272 -0.25 7.07 -27.62
CA TYR A 272 -1.29 8.01 -28.03
C TYR A 272 -2.68 7.64 -27.47
N LEU A 273 -2.84 6.43 -26.96
CA LEU A 273 -4.11 5.80 -26.60
C LEU A 273 -4.23 5.60 -25.09
N CYS A 274 -5.36 5.99 -24.49
CA CYS A 274 -5.53 5.90 -23.03
C CYS A 274 -5.55 4.47 -22.51
N TYR A 275 -6.02 3.54 -23.34
CA TYR A 275 -6.14 2.14 -22.99
C TYR A 275 -5.33 1.27 -23.95
N LYS A 276 -4.32 1.86 -24.64
CA LYS A 276 -3.46 1.12 -25.58
C LYS A 276 -4.30 0.33 -26.59
N GLY A 277 -3.95 -0.93 -26.82
CA GLY A 277 -4.71 -1.88 -27.64
C GLY A 277 -6.17 -2.12 -27.23
N ASP A 278 -6.57 -1.80 -26.00
CA ASP A 278 -7.96 -1.95 -25.53
C ASP A 278 -8.81 -0.69 -25.73
N THR A 279 -8.25 0.35 -26.35
CA THR A 279 -8.98 1.58 -26.64
C THR A 279 -10.17 1.29 -27.53
N LYS A 280 -11.33 1.87 -27.20
CA LYS A 280 -12.58 1.60 -27.90
C LYS A 280 -12.54 2.18 -29.31
N VAL A 281 -12.77 1.33 -30.30
CA VAL A 281 -12.84 1.71 -31.71
C VAL A 281 -14.22 1.38 -32.26
N ILE A 282 -14.82 2.32 -32.96
CA ILE A 282 -16.03 2.11 -33.76
C ILE A 282 -15.57 1.96 -35.21
N LEU A 283 -15.51 0.73 -35.70
CA LEU A 283 -15.07 0.39 -37.05
C LEU A 283 -16.30 0.11 -37.93
N ASN A 284 -16.57 0.96 -38.94
CA ASN A 284 -17.75 0.84 -39.82
C ASN A 284 -19.09 0.70 -39.06
N GLY A 285 -19.19 1.24 -37.84
CA GLY A 285 -20.38 1.18 -36.98
C GLY A 285 -20.38 0.04 -35.95
N GLU A 286 -19.40 -0.87 -35.98
CA GLU A 286 -19.25 -1.96 -35.01
C GLU A 286 -18.22 -1.58 -33.93
N LEU A 287 -18.55 -1.84 -32.66
CA LEU A 287 -17.70 -1.51 -31.53
C LEU A 287 -16.72 -2.66 -31.24
N MET A 288 -15.43 -2.35 -31.26
CA MET A 288 -14.34 -3.30 -31.01
C MET A 288 -13.18 -2.63 -30.28
N THR A 289 -12.12 -3.39 -29.97
CA THR A 289 -10.88 -2.87 -29.39
C THR A 289 -9.88 -2.45 -30.48
N PHE A 290 -8.95 -1.56 -30.14
CA PHE A 290 -7.92 -1.09 -31.07
C PHE A 290 -7.02 -2.21 -31.59
N ASN A 291 -6.68 -3.19 -30.75
CA ASN A 291 -5.95 -4.40 -31.14
C ASN A 291 -6.75 -5.21 -32.16
N ALA A 292 -8.02 -5.51 -31.86
CA ALA A 292 -8.88 -6.27 -32.76
C ALA A 292 -9.06 -5.53 -34.10
N MET A 293 -9.20 -4.21 -34.07
CA MET A 293 -9.28 -3.38 -35.26
C MET A 293 -8.00 -3.42 -36.09
N CYS A 294 -6.83 -3.33 -35.47
CA CYS A 294 -5.54 -3.43 -36.14
C CYS A 294 -5.34 -4.80 -36.80
N GLU A 295 -5.71 -5.88 -36.12
CA GLU A 295 -5.70 -7.23 -36.69
C GLU A 295 -6.67 -7.36 -37.86
N GLU A 296 -7.85 -6.77 -37.76
CA GLU A 296 -8.87 -6.82 -38.80
C GLU A 296 -8.43 -6.09 -40.07
N ILE A 297 -7.84 -4.90 -39.97
CA ILE A 297 -7.42 -4.10 -41.14
C ILE A 297 -6.06 -4.56 -41.69
N SER A 298 -5.24 -5.25 -40.88
CA SER A 298 -3.90 -5.71 -41.24
C SER A 298 -3.94 -6.71 -42.39
N GLY A 299 -3.48 -6.28 -43.58
CA GLY A 299 -3.39 -7.15 -44.74
C GLY A 299 -4.72 -7.47 -45.45
N LYS A 300 -5.84 -6.83 -45.07
CA LYS A 300 -7.12 -6.97 -45.80
C LYS A 300 -6.98 -6.43 -47.23
N LYS A 301 -7.36 -7.26 -48.20
CA LYS A 301 -7.43 -6.89 -49.63
C LYS A 301 -8.87 -7.00 -50.11
N ARG A 302 -9.41 -5.91 -50.68
CA ARG A 302 -10.75 -5.90 -51.27
C ARG A 302 -10.79 -6.83 -52.49
N ARG A 303 -11.85 -7.65 -52.57
CA ARG A 303 -12.19 -8.44 -53.76
C ARG A 303 -12.81 -7.46 -54.78
N LYS A 304 -12.12 -7.16 -55.88
CA LYS A 304 -12.72 -6.44 -57.01
C LYS A 304 -13.29 -7.47 -57.97
N LEU A 305 -14.53 -7.27 -58.41
CA LEU A 305 -15.28 -8.23 -59.22
C LEU A 305 -14.63 -8.51 -60.58
N LEU A 306 -13.75 -7.64 -61.08
CA LEU A 306 -12.91 -7.90 -62.25
C LEU A 306 -11.53 -7.26 -61.98
N ILE A 307 -10.50 -8.11 -62.04
CA ILE A 307 -9.05 -7.79 -62.16
C ILE A 307 -8.44 -7.04 -60.96
N GLY A 308 -7.77 -7.81 -60.07
CA GLY A 308 -6.82 -7.32 -59.07
C GLY A 308 -7.38 -7.07 -57.66
N LYS A 309 -6.82 -7.76 -56.66
CA LYS A 309 -7.08 -7.49 -55.23
C LYS A 309 -6.41 -6.17 -54.82
N LYS A 310 -7.19 -5.12 -54.55
CA LYS A 310 -6.67 -3.81 -54.08
C LYS A 310 -6.72 -3.75 -52.55
N LYS A 311 -5.69 -3.21 -51.88
CA LYS A 311 -5.70 -3.04 -50.42
C LYS A 311 -6.83 -2.08 -49.99
N ILE A 312 -7.40 -2.31 -48.82
CA ILE A 312 -8.44 -1.43 -48.24
C ILE A 312 -7.88 -0.02 -48.00
N LYS A 313 -8.71 1.01 -48.16
CA LYS A 313 -8.30 2.41 -47.91
C LYS A 313 -9.12 2.98 -46.77
N ILE A 314 -8.44 3.58 -45.80
CA ILE A 314 -9.08 4.25 -44.67
C ILE A 314 -9.58 5.61 -45.12
N GLU A 315 -10.88 5.84 -44.96
CA GLU A 315 -11.61 7.01 -45.43
C GLU A 315 -11.70 8.08 -44.34
N MET A 316 -11.87 7.66 -43.10
CA MET A 316 -12.04 8.52 -41.93
C MET A 316 -11.41 7.85 -40.72
N ALA A 317 -10.71 8.63 -39.89
CA ALA A 317 -10.24 8.21 -38.58
C ALA A 317 -10.28 9.42 -37.65
N GLU A 318 -11.27 9.49 -36.77
CA GLU A 318 -11.47 10.58 -35.82
C GLU A 318 -11.16 10.12 -34.40
N MET A 319 -10.43 10.96 -33.65
CA MET A 319 -10.03 10.65 -32.29
C MET A 319 -10.76 11.56 -31.29
N ARG A 320 -11.51 10.97 -30.37
CA ARG A 320 -12.09 11.70 -29.24
C ARG A 320 -11.16 11.59 -28.04
N ARG A 321 -10.93 12.74 -27.40
CA ARG A 321 -10.04 12.87 -26.25
C ARG A 321 -10.83 13.15 -24.98
N ASP A 322 -10.37 12.60 -23.87
CA ASP A 322 -10.90 12.92 -22.54
C ASP A 322 -10.36 14.26 -22.01
N LYS A 323 -10.81 14.69 -20.83
CA LYS A 323 -10.43 15.93 -20.15
C LYS A 323 -8.91 16.10 -19.96
N ASP A 324 -8.19 14.98 -19.87
CA ASP A 324 -6.72 14.94 -19.75
C ASP A 324 -6.00 14.99 -21.11
N GLY A 325 -6.74 15.14 -22.21
CA GLY A 325 -6.18 15.27 -23.56
C GLY A 325 -5.74 13.95 -24.20
N CYS A 326 -6.10 12.82 -23.60
CA CYS A 326 -5.75 11.48 -24.05
C CYS A 326 -6.88 10.85 -24.90
N VAL A 327 -6.55 10.06 -25.93
CA VAL A 327 -7.53 9.46 -26.88
C VAL A 327 -8.24 8.25 -26.26
N ASN A 328 -9.54 8.37 -26.00
CA ASN A 328 -10.34 7.33 -25.32
C ASN A 328 -11.31 6.58 -26.26
N ILE A 329 -11.70 7.21 -27.38
CA ILE A 329 -12.60 6.63 -28.39
C ILE A 329 -12.09 7.01 -29.78
N ILE A 330 -12.08 6.05 -30.70
CA ILE A 330 -11.68 6.27 -32.09
C ILE A 330 -12.82 5.82 -33.01
N GLU A 331 -13.20 6.63 -33.99
CA GLU A 331 -14.15 6.24 -35.04
C GLU A 331 -13.41 6.08 -36.37
N VAL A 332 -13.52 4.92 -37.01
CA VAL A 332 -12.81 4.62 -38.26
C VAL A 332 -13.76 4.06 -39.31
N LYS A 333 -13.68 4.58 -40.54
CA LYS A 333 -14.41 4.06 -41.72
C LYS A 333 -13.43 3.71 -42.84
N TYR A 334 -13.64 2.58 -43.49
CA TYR A 334 -12.81 2.10 -44.60
C TYR A 334 -13.64 1.42 -45.70
N HIS A 335 -13.13 1.43 -46.94
CA HIS A 335 -13.79 0.82 -48.11
C HIS A 335 -12.88 -0.10 -48.92
#